data_AF-A0A090MPQ7-F1
#
_entry.id   AF-A0A090MPQ7-F1
#
_cell.length_a   1.000
_cell.length_b   1.000
_cell.length_c   1.000
_cell.angle_alpha   90.00
_cell.angle_beta   90.00
_cell.angle_gamma   90.00
#
_symmetry.space_group_name_H-M   'P 1'
#
loop_
_entity.id
_entity.type
_entity.pdbx_description
1 polymer ?
#
loop_
_entity_poly.entity_id
_entity_poly.type
_entity_poly.pdbx_seq_one_letter_code
_entity_poly.pdbx_strand_id
1 'polypeptide(L)'
;MTTTPIQNTLAVALHYDRKGAPRVVAKGKGEIAKKIIEVASEHDVAIQENEVLAGALSNVEIGDEIPAELYRAVAEVLVFVMRLSGKIR
;
A
#
# COMPACT_ATOMS: atom_id res chain seq x y z
N MET A 1 -25.80 14.00 11.95
CA MET A 1 -24.47 13.36 11.93
C MET A 1 -24.51 12.33 10.83
N THR A 2 -23.99 12.65 9.65
CA THR A 2 -23.98 11.75 8.49
C THR A 2 -22.96 10.66 8.75
N THR A 3 -23.43 9.48 9.17
CA THR A 3 -22.62 8.27 9.25
C THR A 3 -22.28 7.87 7.82
N THR A 4 -21.14 8.34 7.31
CA THR A 4 -20.57 7.84 6.06
C THR A 4 -20.50 6.32 6.18
N PRO A 5 -21.08 5.55 5.23
CA PRO A 5 -21.02 4.10 5.30
C PRO A 5 -19.55 3.70 5.41
N ILE A 6 -19.25 2.76 6.31
CA ILE A 6 -18.00 2.02 6.31
C ILE A 6 -17.88 1.34 4.95
N GLN A 7 -17.36 2.05 3.95
CA GLN A 7 -16.88 1.42 2.74
C GLN A 7 -15.90 0.34 3.17
N ASN A 8 -15.90 -0.78 2.46
CA ASN A 8 -15.05 -1.94 2.71
C ASN A 8 -13.58 -1.58 2.40
N THR A 9 -13.05 -0.60 3.14
CA THR A 9 -11.74 0.00 2.94
C THR A 9 -10.69 -1.05 3.25
N LEU A 10 -9.83 -1.30 2.29
CA LEU A 10 -8.71 -2.22 2.37
C LEU A 10 -7.43 -1.39 2.26
N ALA A 11 -6.50 -1.63 3.17
CA ALA A 11 -5.17 -1.04 3.10
C ALA A 11 -4.13 -2.14 3.20
N VAL A 12 -3.08 -2.02 2.38
CA VAL A 12 -1.88 -2.87 2.41
C VAL A 12 -0.68 -1.94 2.40
N ALA A 13 0.19 -2.07 3.40
CA ALA A 13 1.45 -1.34 3.48
C ALA A 13 2.58 -2.21 2.94
N LEU A 14 3.40 -1.62 2.08
CA LEU A 14 4.58 -2.25 1.48
C LEU A 14 5.86 -1.59 2.00
N HIS A 15 6.88 -2.41 2.23
CA HIS A 15 8.23 -1.96 2.52
C HIS A 15 9.18 -2.44 1.42
N TYR A 16 10.04 -1.54 0.94
CA TYR A 16 11.06 -1.87 -0.06
C TYR A 16 12.42 -1.35 0.39
N ASP A 17 13.33 -2.27 0.69
CA ASP A 17 14.71 -1.98 1.14
C ASP A 17 15.70 -1.80 -0.03
N ARG A 18 15.18 -1.67 -1.26
CA ARG A 18 15.95 -1.63 -2.52
C ARG A 18 16.68 -2.94 -2.87
N LYS A 19 16.34 -4.04 -2.22
CA LYS A 19 16.83 -5.39 -2.52
C LYS A 19 15.62 -6.32 -2.69
N GLY A 20 15.72 -7.29 -3.60
CA GLY A 20 14.62 -8.22 -3.84
C GLY A 20 13.31 -7.53 -4.21
N ALA A 21 12.18 -8.14 -3.86
CA ALA A 21 10.85 -7.58 -4.08
C ALA A 21 10.30 -6.89 -2.81
N PRO A 22 9.41 -5.90 -2.95
CA PRO A 22 8.72 -5.29 -1.81
C PRO A 22 8.00 -6.32 -0.93
N ARG A 23 8.04 -6.10 0.38
CA ARG A 23 7.42 -6.98 1.38
C ARG A 23 6.15 -6.36 1.93
N VAL A 24 5.11 -7.16 2.17
CA VAL A 24 3.93 -6.71 2.90
C VAL A 24 4.27 -6.59 4.38
N VAL A 25 4.08 -5.40 4.97
CA VAL A 25 4.37 -5.15 6.39
C VAL A 25 3.13 -4.91 7.23
N ALA A 26 2.01 -4.53 6.61
CA ALA A 26 0.72 -4.47 7.26
C ALA A 26 -0.40 -4.68 6.23
N LYS A 27 -1.51 -5.27 6.65
CA LYS A 27 -2.75 -5.34 5.86
C LYS A 27 -3.96 -5.28 6.80
N GLY A 28 -5.05 -4.68 6.35
CA GLY A 28 -6.25 -4.57 7.17
C GLY A 28 -7.47 -4.14 6.38
N LYS A 29 -8.65 -4.38 6.95
CA LYS A 29 -9.95 -3.94 6.43
C LYS A 29 -10.67 -3.06 7.45
N GLY A 30 -11.59 -2.23 6.99
CA GLY A 30 -12.43 -1.37 7.85
C GLY A 30 -11.59 -0.46 8.75
N GLU A 31 -11.82 -0.51 10.06
CA GLU A 31 -11.11 0.34 11.02
C GLU A 31 -9.59 0.12 11.04
N ILE A 32 -9.12 -1.12 10.83
CA ILE A 32 -7.68 -1.39 10.73
C ILE A 32 -7.10 -0.72 9.49
N ALA A 33 -7.81 -0.77 8.35
CA ALA A 33 -7.37 -0.09 7.13
C ALA A 33 -7.27 1.42 7.33
N LYS A 34 -8.27 2.01 7.99
CA LYS A 34 -8.27 3.43 8.34
C LYS A 34 -7.08 3.78 9.21
N LYS A 35 -6.77 2.96 10.23
CA LYS A 35 -5.62 3.22 11.10
C LYS A 35 -4.29 3.10 10.37
N ILE A 36 -4.16 2.16 9.43
CA ILE A 36 -2.97 2.06 8.57
C ILE A 36 -2.79 3.35 7.75
N ILE A 37 -3.86 3.85 7.13
CA ILE A 37 -3.84 5.08 6.31
C ILE A 37 -3.51 6.31 7.16
N GLU A 38 -4.11 6.40 8.36
CA GLU A 38 -3.84 7.47 9.32
C GLU A 38 -2.36 7.51 9.71
N VAL A 39 -1.81 6.37 10.15
CA VAL A 39 -0.39 6.27 10.53
C VAL A 39 0.54 6.54 9.35
N ALA A 40 0.20 6.06 8.15
CA ALA A 40 0.96 6.35 6.93
C ALA A 40 1.01 7.85 6.64
N SER A 41 -0.13 8.55 6.79
CA SER A 41 -0.21 10.00 6.60
C SER A 41 0.60 10.76 7.63
N GLU A 42 0.58 10.34 8.90
CA GLU A 42 1.36 10.95 9.99
C GLU A 42 2.88 10.84 9.79
N HIS A 43 3.33 9.84 9.02
CA HIS A 43 4.75 9.54 8.80
C HIS A 43 5.21 9.87 7.36
N ASP A 44 4.44 10.66 6.61
CA ASP A 44 4.75 11.05 5.22
C ASP A 44 4.99 9.83 4.30
N VAL A 45 4.33 8.71 4.58
CA VAL A 45 4.34 7.53 3.71
C VAL A 45 3.33 7.78 2.60
N ALA A 46 3.79 7.68 1.35
CA ALA A 46 2.92 7.91 0.20
C ALA A 46 1.79 6.89 0.14
N ILE A 47 0.58 7.39 -0.09
CA ILE A 47 -0.65 6.59 -0.17
C ILE A 47 -1.14 6.64 -1.62
N GLN A 48 -1.36 5.47 -2.21
CA GLN A 48 -1.93 5.33 -3.55
C GLN A 48 -3.23 4.55 -3.46
N GLU A 49 -4.31 5.14 -3.97
CA GLU A 49 -5.59 4.46 -4.09
C GLU A 49 -5.61 3.62 -5.37
N ASN A 50 -5.76 2.30 -5.20
CA ASN A 50 -5.91 1.33 -6.28
C ASN A 50 -6.59 0.06 -5.73
N GLU A 51 -7.90 -0.05 -5.94
CA GLU A 51 -8.71 -1.15 -5.42
C GLU A 51 -8.23 -2.53 -5.91
N VAL A 52 -7.89 -2.64 -7.20
CA VAL A 52 -7.47 -3.90 -7.82
C VAL A 52 -6.14 -4.37 -7.23
N LEU A 53 -5.14 -3.47 -7.16
CA LEU A 53 -3.83 -3.80 -6.62
C LEU A 53 -3.90 -4.07 -5.11
N ALA A 54 -4.65 -3.27 -4.35
CA ALA A 54 -4.85 -3.51 -2.93
C ALA A 54 -5.52 -4.87 -2.68
N GLY A 55 -6.53 -5.22 -3.48
CA GLY A 55 -7.20 -6.52 -3.46
C GLY A 55 -6.22 -7.67 -3.73
N ALA A 56 -5.42 -7.56 -4.78
CA ALA A 56 -4.41 -8.56 -5.11
C ALA A 56 -3.38 -8.73 -3.98
N LEU A 57 -2.82 -7.62 -3.48
CA LEU A 57 -1.83 -7.60 -2.40
C LEU A 57 -2.39 -8.12 -1.08
N SER A 58 -3.70 -8.03 -0.84
CA SER A 58 -4.30 -8.54 0.41
C SER A 58 -4.20 -10.06 0.58
N ASN A 59 -3.96 -10.79 -0.52
CA ASN A 59 -3.74 -12.23 -0.50
C ASN A 59 -2.29 -12.61 -0.15
N VAL A 60 -1.37 -11.65 -0.09
CA VAL A 60 0.03 -11.88 0.29
C VAL A 60 0.14 -11.83 1.82
N GLU A 61 0.90 -12.74 2.42
CA GLU A 61 1.06 -12.75 3.87
C GLU A 61 1.93 -11.61 4.39
N ILE A 62 1.62 -11.16 5.61
CA ILE A 62 2.46 -10.17 6.28
C ILE A 62 3.81 -10.82 6.52
N GLY A 63 4.87 -10.12 6.12
CA GLY A 63 6.22 -10.62 6.19
C GLY A 63 6.67 -11.33 4.93
N ASP A 64 5.82 -11.49 3.90
CA ASP A 64 6.21 -12.10 2.62
C ASP A 64 6.47 -11.05 1.53
N GLU A 65 7.36 -11.41 0.61
CA GLU A 65 7.58 -10.63 -0.61
C GLU A 65 6.36 -10.75 -1.53
N ILE A 66 6.06 -9.67 -2.24
CA ILE A 66 5.02 -9.72 -3.28
C ILE A 66 5.40 -10.79 -4.32
N PRO A 67 4.42 -11.45 -4.96
CA PRO A 67 4.70 -12.44 -5.99
C PRO A 67 5.00 -11.75 -7.33
N ALA A 68 5.67 -12.46 -8.23
CA ALA A 68 6.23 -11.92 -9.48
C ALA A 68 5.16 -11.28 -10.39
N GLU A 69 3.95 -11.81 -10.39
CA GLU A 69 2.81 -11.27 -11.15
C GLU A 69 2.41 -9.85 -10.73
N LEU A 70 2.74 -9.43 -9.49
CA LEU A 70 2.44 -8.10 -8.99
C LEU A 70 3.61 -7.12 -9.15
N TYR A 71 4.79 -7.57 -9.60
CA TYR A 71 6.00 -6.75 -9.67
C TYR A 71 5.79 -5.52 -10.53
N ARG A 72 5.18 -5.68 -11.71
CA ARG A 72 4.97 -4.56 -12.63
C ARG A 72 4.08 -3.49 -12.01
N ALA A 73 2.93 -3.89 -11.46
CA ALA A 73 1.98 -2.97 -10.87
C ALA A 73 2.59 -2.22 -9.67
N VAL A 74 3.33 -2.92 -8.81
CA VAL A 74 4.00 -2.29 -7.67
C VAL A 74 5.15 -1.38 -8.12
N ALA A 75 5.91 -1.76 -9.15
CA ALA A 75 6.98 -0.91 -9.69
C ALA A 75 6.42 0.41 -10.25
N GLU A 76 5.28 0.38 -10.95
CA GLU A 76 4.60 1.58 -11.44
C GLU A 76 4.22 2.52 -10.29
N VAL A 77 3.70 1.98 -9.17
CA VAL A 77 3.40 2.75 -7.95
C VAL A 77 4.67 3.33 -7.32
N LEU A 78 5.73 2.53 -7.19
CA LEU A 78 7.00 3.01 -6.62
C LEU A 78 7.59 4.15 -7.46
N VAL A 79 7.58 4.02 -8.79
CA VAL A 79 8.05 5.09 -9.70
C VAL A 79 7.22 6.35 -9.53
N PHE A 80 5.90 6.23 -9.43
CA PHE A 80 5.01 7.36 -9.19
C PHE A 80 5.35 8.09 -7.88
N VAL A 81 5.48 7.34 -6.78
CA VAL A 81 5.83 7.88 -5.46
C VAL A 81 7.23 8.52 -5.44
N MET A 82 8.20 7.90 -6.12
CA MET A 82 9.57 8.43 -6.20
C MET A 82 9.66 9.73 -7.01
N ARG A 83 8.83 9.89 -8.05
CA ARG A 83 8.71 11.14 -8.80
C ARG A 83 8.12 12.25 -7.94
N LEU A 84 7.05 11.96 -7.19
CA LEU A 84 6.42 12.94 -6.29
C LEU A 84 7.36 13.40 -5.18
N SER A 85 8.16 12.49 -4.64
CA SER A 85 9.16 12.82 -3.60
C SER A 85 10.44 13.49 -4.13
N GLY A 86 10.53 13.76 -5.45
CA GLY A 86 11.70 14.38 -6.07
C GLY A 86 12.96 13.52 -6.07
N LYS A 87 12.85 12.23 -5.75
CA LYS A 87 13.97 11.28 -5.66
C LYS A 87 14.43 10.77 -7.03
N ILE A 88 13.61 10.91 -8.07
CA ILE A 88 13.94 10.62 -9.46
C ILE A 88 13.67 11.89 -10.28
N ARG A 89 14.70 12.39 -10.97
CA ARG A 89 14.62 13.47 -11.97
C ARG A 89 14.85 12.89 -13.36
#